data_AF-A0A659S2G8-F1
#
_entry.id   AF-A0A659S2G8-F1
#
_cell.length_a   1.000
_cell.length_b   1.000
_cell.length_c   1.000
_cell.angle_alpha   90.00
_cell.angle_beta   90.00
_cell.angle_gamma   90.00
#
_symmetry.space_group_name_H-M   'P 1'
#
loop_
_entity.id
_entity.type
_entity.pdbx_description
1 polymer ?
#
loop_
_entity_poly.entity_id
_entity_poly.type
_entity_poly.pdbx_seq_one_letter_code
_entity_poly.pdbx_strand_id
1 'polypeptide(L)'
;RADKGDVGIASLTGDLGITIGKVVALIAIMMLVGRRLVPWIMARSAATGSRELFTLSVLALALGIAFGAVELFDVSFALGAFFAGMVLNESELSHRAAHDTLPLRDAFAVLFFVSVGMLFDPLV
;
A
#
# COMPACT_ATOMS: atom_id res chain seq x y z
N ARG A 1 -15.16 30.04 25.13
CA ARG A 1 -14.29 30.26 26.31
C ARG A 1 -14.90 29.41 27.43
N ALA A 2 -14.42 28.23 27.79
CA ALA A 2 -13.06 27.71 27.80
C ALA A 2 -13.03 26.24 27.38
N ASP A 3 -12.18 25.90 26.43
CA ASP A 3 -11.75 24.53 26.15
C ASP A 3 -10.22 24.52 26.19
N LYS A 4 -9.68 24.50 27.41
CA LYS A 4 -8.27 24.26 27.75
C LYS A 4 -8.25 23.82 29.21
N GLY A 5 -7.92 22.56 29.50
CA GLY A 5 -7.81 22.12 30.88
C GLY A 5 -7.10 20.80 31.13
N ASP A 6 -7.47 19.71 30.44
CA ASP A 6 -6.87 18.40 30.71
C ASP A 6 -6.14 17.85 29.48
N VAL A 7 -5.03 18.50 29.12
CA VAL A 7 -3.98 17.89 28.27
C VAL A 7 -3.16 16.94 29.14
N GLY A 8 -3.85 15.96 29.73
CA GLY A 8 -3.28 15.00 30.67
C GLY A 8 -2.72 13.79 29.94
N ILE A 9 -1.74 13.12 30.54
CA ILE A 9 -1.16 11.85 30.07
C ILE A 9 -2.27 10.81 29.72
N ALA A 10 -3.47 10.95 30.31
CA ALA A 10 -4.67 10.19 29.99
C ALA A 10 -5.22 10.36 28.56
N SER A 11 -5.19 11.56 27.97
CA SER A 11 -5.63 11.76 26.57
C SER A 11 -4.61 11.22 25.59
N LEU A 12 -3.32 11.44 25.86
CA LEU A 12 -2.21 10.90 25.06
C LEU A 12 -2.21 9.36 25.04
N THR A 13 -2.46 8.72 26.18
CA THR A 13 -2.56 7.25 26.25
C THR A 13 -3.79 6.72 25.52
N GLY A 14 -4.90 7.45 25.53
CA GLY A 14 -6.09 7.15 24.73
C GLY A 14 -5.83 7.24 23.23
N ASP A 15 -5.28 8.35 22.76
CA ASP A 15 -4.98 8.60 21.34
C ASP A 15 -3.96 7.58 20.80
N LEU A 16 -2.94 7.26 21.61
CA LEU A 16 -1.93 6.27 21.25
C LEU A 16 -2.53 4.85 21.19
N GLY A 17 -3.42 4.51 22.13
CA GLY A 17 -4.14 3.24 22.12
C GLY A 17 -5.02 3.07 20.88
N ILE A 18 -5.74 4.11 20.48
CA ILE A 18 -6.55 4.11 19.25
C ILE A 18 -5.67 3.96 18.02
N THR A 19 -4.55 4.70 17.95
CA THR A 19 -3.61 4.62 16.82
C THR A 19 -3.01 3.22 16.68
N ILE A 20 -2.53 2.63 17.78
CA ILE A 20 -2.01 1.26 17.78
C ILE A 20 -3.12 0.28 17.37
N GLY A 21 -4.34 0.46 17.89
CA GLY A 21 -5.50 -0.35 17.52
C GLY A 21 -5.80 -0.30 16.02
N LYS A 22 -5.79 0.91 15.43
CA LYS A 22 -5.95 1.11 13.97
C LYS A 22 -4.87 0.36 13.19
N VAL A 23 -3.59 0.48 13.58
CA VAL A 23 -2.48 -0.20 12.89
C VAL A 23 -2.58 -1.73 13.01
N VAL A 24 -2.92 -2.26 14.18
CA VAL A 24 -3.10 -3.70 14.38
C VAL A 24 -4.29 -4.21 13.54
N ALA A 25 -5.40 -3.47 13.52
CA ALA A 25 -6.56 -3.81 12.70
C ALA A 25 -6.24 -3.77 11.20
N LEU A 26 -5.47 -2.76 10.74
CA LEU A 26 -4.96 -2.66 9.37
C LEU A 26 -4.19 -3.92 8.99
N ILE A 27 -3.20 -4.30 9.80
CA ILE A 27 -2.36 -5.48 9.54
C ILE A 27 -3.21 -6.75 9.52
N ALA A 28 -4.12 -6.92 10.47
CA ALA A 28 -4.99 -8.09 10.53
C ALA A 28 -5.90 -8.20 9.29
N ILE A 29 -6.49 -7.08 8.86
CA ILE A 29 -7.32 -7.02 7.65
C ILE A 29 -6.48 -7.30 6.41
N MET A 30 -5.30 -6.69 6.28
CA MET A 30 -4.40 -6.95 5.15
C MET A 30 -3.94 -8.40 5.11
N MET A 31 -3.68 -9.03 6.26
CA MET A 31 -3.29 -10.44 6.31
C MET A 31 -4.45 -11.35 5.89
N LEU A 32 -5.67 -11.05 6.31
CA LEU A 32 -6.87 -11.81 5.96
C LEU A 32 -7.24 -11.66 4.48
N VAL A 33 -7.28 -10.42 3.99
CA VAL A 33 -7.56 -10.08 2.59
C VAL A 33 -6.44 -10.59 1.70
N GLY A 34 -5.19 -10.38 2.11
CA GLY A 34 -4.00 -10.83 1.42
C GLY A 34 -3.96 -12.34 1.24
N ARG A 35 -4.29 -13.10 2.28
CA ARG A 35 -4.26 -14.57 2.19
C ARG A 35 -5.36 -15.16 1.29
N ARG A 36 -6.44 -14.42 1.01
CA ARG A 36 -7.60 -14.95 0.27
C ARG A 36 -7.89 -14.25 -1.05
N LEU A 37 -7.96 -12.93 -1.04
CA LEU A 37 -8.30 -12.12 -2.20
C LEU A 37 -7.14 -12.11 -3.22
N VAL A 38 -5.90 -11.93 -2.76
CA VAL A 38 -4.74 -11.80 -3.65
C VAL A 38 -4.47 -13.08 -4.44
N PRO A 39 -4.34 -14.28 -3.82
CA PRO A 39 -4.22 -15.53 -4.57
C PRO A 39 -5.39 -15.80 -5.50
N TRP A 40 -6.62 -15.45 -5.10
CA TRP A 40 -7.80 -15.67 -5.93
C TRP A 40 -7.80 -14.81 -7.19
N ILE A 41 -7.48 -13.52 -7.07
CA ILE A 41 -7.37 -12.61 -8.22
C ILE A 41 -6.19 -13.01 -9.11
N MET A 42 -5.03 -13.33 -8.52
CA MET A 42 -3.84 -13.78 -9.25
C MET A 42 -4.07 -15.10 -10.00
N ALA A 43 -4.72 -16.08 -9.39
CA ALA A 43 -5.06 -17.34 -10.06
C ALA A 43 -6.05 -17.11 -11.21
N ARG A 44 -7.02 -16.20 -11.03
CA ARG A 44 -8.02 -15.89 -12.05
C ARG A 44 -7.44 -15.11 -13.23
N SER A 45 -6.54 -14.16 -12.98
CA SER A 45 -5.83 -13.47 -14.06
C SER A 45 -4.83 -14.39 -14.75
N ALA A 46 -4.12 -15.26 -14.02
CA ALA A 46 -3.21 -16.25 -14.60
C ALA A 46 -3.95 -17.27 -15.50
N ALA A 47 -5.17 -17.65 -15.15
CA ALA A 47 -6.00 -18.54 -15.96
C ALA A 47 -6.37 -17.96 -17.33
N THR A 48 -6.31 -16.64 -17.52
CA THR A 48 -6.56 -16.02 -18.84
C THR A 48 -5.39 -16.18 -19.81
N GLY A 49 -4.20 -16.56 -19.34
CA GLY A 49 -3.00 -16.72 -20.17
C GLY A 49 -2.39 -15.41 -20.69
N SER A 50 -3.03 -14.25 -20.47
CA SER A 50 -2.50 -12.96 -20.91
C SER A 50 -1.57 -12.35 -19.86
N ARG A 51 -0.34 -12.06 -20.27
CA ARG A 51 0.66 -11.37 -19.43
C ARG A 51 0.20 -9.96 -19.05
N GLU A 52 -0.42 -9.25 -19.98
CA GLU A 52 -0.89 -7.87 -19.75
C GLU A 52 -1.98 -7.82 -18.67
N LEU A 53 -2.95 -8.73 -18.74
CA LEU A 53 -4.01 -8.82 -17.72
C LEU A 53 -3.45 -9.21 -16.36
N PHE A 54 -2.45 -10.09 -16.32
CA PHE A 54 -1.76 -10.44 -15.10
C PHE A 54 -1.06 -9.22 -14.49
N THR A 55 -0.22 -8.50 -15.24
CA THR A 55 0.45 -7.28 -14.76
C THR A 55 -0.55 -6.23 -14.28
N LEU A 56 -1.61 -5.96 -15.05
CA LEU A 56 -2.63 -4.99 -14.66
C LEU A 56 -3.34 -5.41 -13.36
N SER A 57 -3.63 -6.69 -13.19
CA SER A 57 -4.24 -7.21 -11.96
C SER A 57 -3.33 -7.06 -10.74
N VAL A 58 -2.01 -7.28 -10.90
CA VAL A 58 -1.03 -7.05 -9.83
C VAL A 58 -1.02 -5.58 -9.41
N LEU A 59 -0.98 -4.66 -10.38
CA LEU A 59 -0.94 -3.22 -10.08
C LEU A 59 -2.26 -2.73 -9.47
N ALA A 60 -3.39 -3.20 -9.99
CA ALA A 60 -4.70 -2.86 -9.46
C ALA A 60 -4.85 -3.34 -8.00
N LEU A 61 -4.35 -4.54 -7.69
CA LEU A 61 -4.26 -5.03 -6.31
C LEU A 61 -3.35 -4.16 -5.45
N ALA A 62 -2.14 -3.84 -5.93
CA ALA A 62 -1.17 -3.04 -5.18
C ALA A 62 -1.72 -1.65 -4.86
N LEU A 63 -2.29 -0.97 -5.86
CA LEU A 63 -2.91 0.34 -5.72
C LEU A 63 -4.19 0.28 -4.88
N GLY A 64 -5.03 -0.74 -5.06
CA GLY A 64 -6.25 -0.92 -4.28
C GLY A 64 -5.99 -1.14 -2.80
N ILE A 65 -4.97 -1.94 -2.46
CA ILE A 65 -4.54 -2.15 -1.07
C ILE A 65 -3.93 -0.86 -0.50
N ALA A 66 -3.06 -0.17 -1.26
CA ALA A 66 -2.47 1.08 -0.82
C ALA A 66 -3.53 2.15 -0.56
N PHE A 67 -4.46 2.35 -1.50
CA PHE A 67 -5.57 3.28 -1.37
C PHE A 67 -6.48 2.94 -0.19
N GLY A 68 -6.86 1.66 -0.04
CA GLY A 68 -7.66 1.20 1.09
C GLY A 68 -6.96 1.44 2.43
N ALA A 69 -5.63 1.28 2.49
CA ALA A 69 -4.86 1.57 3.69
C ALA A 69 -4.92 3.06 4.05
N VAL A 70 -4.73 3.96 3.06
CA VAL A 70 -4.81 5.42 3.28
C VAL A 70 -6.21 5.82 3.75
N GLU A 71 -7.26 5.39 3.04
CA GLU A 71 -8.63 5.83 3.30
C GLU A 71 -9.20 5.29 4.62
N LEU A 72 -8.91 4.03 4.99
CA LEU A 72 -9.48 3.42 6.19
C LEU A 72 -8.65 3.67 7.45
N PHE A 73 -7.35 3.91 7.32
CA PHE A 73 -6.41 3.92 8.46
C PHE A 73 -5.53 5.16 8.54
N ASP A 74 -5.73 6.15 7.66
CA ASP A 74 -5.00 7.42 7.63
C ASP A 74 -3.47 7.25 7.53
N VAL A 75 -3.01 6.12 6.97
CA VAL A 75 -1.57 5.88 6.78
C VAL A 75 -1.06 6.53 5.51
N SER A 76 0.27 6.66 5.39
CA SER A 76 0.87 7.16 4.15
C SER A 76 0.70 6.18 2.99
N PHE A 77 0.63 6.73 1.78
CA PHE A 77 0.56 5.92 0.56
C PHE A 77 1.75 4.96 0.43
N ALA A 78 2.95 5.40 0.85
CA ALA A 78 4.15 4.58 0.86
C ALA A 78 4.03 3.36 1.78
N LEU A 79 3.47 3.54 2.98
CA LEU A 79 3.26 2.44 3.93
C LEU A 79 2.22 1.44 3.40
N GLY A 80 1.11 1.93 2.84
CA GLY A 80 0.08 1.09 2.21
C GLY A 80 0.64 0.27 1.04
N ALA A 81 1.42 0.88 0.15
CA ALA A 81 2.05 0.21 -0.99
C ALA A 81 3.09 -0.84 -0.54
N PHE A 82 3.87 -0.55 0.52
CA PHE A 82 4.80 -1.52 1.09
C PHE A 82 4.08 -2.76 1.61
N PHE A 83 2.98 -2.58 2.36
CA PHE A 83 2.16 -3.71 2.81
C PHE A 83 1.56 -4.50 1.66
N ALA A 84 1.06 -3.83 0.62
CA ALA A 84 0.55 -4.50 -0.57
C ALA A 84 1.61 -5.39 -1.24
N GLY A 85 2.86 -4.90 -1.33
CA GLY A 85 4.00 -5.66 -1.82
C GLY A 85 4.33 -6.86 -0.94
N MET A 86 4.33 -6.71 0.39
CA MET A 86 4.57 -7.83 1.32
C MET A 86 3.50 -8.93 1.16
N VAL A 87 2.23 -8.54 1.10
CA VAL A 87 1.11 -9.46 0.88
C VAL A 87 1.24 -10.20 -0.46
N LEU A 88 1.64 -9.49 -1.53
CA LEU A 88 1.81 -10.09 -2.85
C LEU A 88 3.00 -11.07 -2.89
N ASN A 89 4.05 -10.78 -2.12
CA ASN A 89 5.26 -11.61 -2.04
C ASN A 89 4.98 -12.99 -1.45
N GLU A 90 3.99 -13.12 -0.56
CA GLU A 90 3.59 -14.41 0.02
C GLU A 90 2.94 -15.38 -1.00
N SER A 91 2.56 -14.92 -2.20
CA SER A 91 1.93 -15.78 -3.21
C SER A 91 2.95 -16.59 -4.03
N GLU A 92 2.59 -17.80 -4.46
CA GLU A 92 3.43 -18.63 -5.36
C GLU A 92 3.73 -17.95 -6.72
N LEU A 93 2.87 -17.00 -7.11
CA LEU A 93 3.00 -16.21 -8.33
C LEU A 93 3.82 -14.93 -8.12
N SER A 94 4.37 -14.69 -6.92
CA SER A 94 5.12 -13.48 -6.59
C SER A 94 6.32 -13.24 -7.50
N HIS A 95 7.03 -14.30 -7.89
CA HIS A 95 8.17 -14.18 -8.80
C HIS A 95 7.75 -13.69 -10.19
N ARG A 96 6.63 -14.22 -10.72
CA ARG A 96 6.06 -13.76 -11.99
C ARG A 96 5.54 -12.32 -11.86
N ALA A 97 4.86 -12.01 -10.75
CA ALA A 97 4.36 -10.66 -10.47
C ALA A 97 5.49 -9.64 -10.41
N ALA A 98 6.60 -9.97 -9.73
CA ALA A 98 7.79 -9.13 -9.69
C ALA A 98 8.35 -8.91 -11.10
N HIS A 99 8.62 -9.99 -11.84
CA HIS A 99 9.19 -9.90 -13.19
C HIS A 99 8.29 -9.10 -14.15
N ASP A 100 6.98 -9.31 -14.10
CA ASP A 100 6.05 -8.70 -15.03
C ASP A 100 5.73 -7.24 -14.70
N THR A 101 6.05 -6.77 -13.49
CA THR A 101 5.93 -5.38 -13.07
C THR A 101 7.24 -4.59 -13.17
N LEU A 102 8.39 -5.25 -13.37
CA LEU A 102 9.71 -4.60 -13.53
C LEU A 102 9.69 -3.40 -14.50
N PRO A 103 9.15 -3.53 -15.74
CA PRO A 103 9.20 -2.42 -16.71
C PRO A 103 8.41 -1.20 -16.25
N LEU A 104 7.30 -1.41 -15.56
CA LEU A 104 6.45 -0.32 -15.06
C LEU A 104 7.07 0.36 -13.86
N ARG A 105 7.66 -0.41 -12.93
CA ARG A 105 8.46 0.16 -11.84
C ARG A 105 9.57 1.04 -12.40
N ASP A 106 10.29 0.56 -13.42
CA ASP A 106 11.39 1.32 -14.02
C ASP A 106 10.88 2.59 -14.72
N ALA A 107 9.76 2.50 -15.46
CA ALA A 107 9.11 3.66 -16.06
C ALA A 107 8.63 4.69 -15.01
N PHE A 108 8.00 4.23 -13.92
CA PHE A 108 7.56 5.09 -12.83
C PHE A 108 8.73 5.70 -12.05
N ALA A 109 9.84 4.97 -11.89
CA ALA A 109 11.06 5.52 -11.30
C ALA A 109 11.61 6.66 -12.15
N VAL A 110 11.70 6.48 -13.48
CA VAL A 110 12.09 7.55 -14.40
C VAL A 110 11.15 8.75 -14.28
N LEU A 111 9.83 8.51 -14.32
CA LEU A 111 8.84 9.58 -14.18
C LEU A 111 8.98 10.33 -12.85
N PHE A 112 9.12 9.60 -11.73
CA PHE A 112 9.31 10.17 -10.40
C PHE A 112 10.55 11.06 -10.33
N PHE A 113 11.70 10.54 -10.78
CA PHE A 113 12.95 11.30 -10.72
C PHE A 113 12.93 12.53 -11.64
N VAL A 114 12.33 12.44 -12.83
CA VAL A 114 12.15 13.59 -13.72
C VAL A 114 11.23 14.64 -13.07
N SER A 115 10.09 14.23 -12.52
CA SER A 115 9.16 15.15 -11.84
C SER A 115 9.77 15.83 -10.62
N VAL A 116 10.46 15.08 -9.75
CA VAL A 116 11.14 15.64 -8.58
C VAL A 116 12.29 16.56 -9.00
N GLY A 117 13.04 16.18 -10.05
CA GLY A 117 14.11 17.01 -10.60
C GLY A 117 13.62 18.33 -11.20
N MET A 118 12.43 18.34 -11.81
CA MET A 118 11.82 19.58 -12.32
C MET A 118 11.24 20.47 -11.22
N LEU A 119 10.81 19.89 -10.09
CA LEU A 119 10.34 20.65 -8.94
C LEU A 119 11.49 21.20 -8.09
N PHE A 120 12.70 20.67 -8.26
CA PHE A 120 13.88 21.10 -7.54
C PHE A 120 14.32 22.49 -8.03
N ASP A 121 14.21 23.49 -7.16
CA ASP A 121 14.74 24.83 -7.41
C ASP A 121 16.16 24.92 -6.82
N PRO A 122 17.21 25.02 -7.64
CA PRO A 122 18.59 25.10 -7.16
C PRO A 122 18.98 26.50 -6.65
N LEU A 123 18.11 27.50 -6.78
CA LEU A 123 18.41 28.91 -6.46
C LEU A 123 17.87 29.38 -5.10
N VAL A 124 17.29 28.48 -4.29
CA VAL A 124 16.89 28.72 -2.89
C VAL A 124 17.86 28.05 -1.92
#